data_AF-A0A969PY06-F1
#
_entry.id   AF-A0A969PY06-F1
#
_cell.length_a   1.000
_cell.length_b   1.000
_cell.length_c   1.000
_cell.angle_alpha   90.00
_cell.angle_beta   90.00
_cell.angle_gamma   90.00
#
_symmetry.space_group_name_H-M   'P 1'
#
loop_
_entity.id
_entity.type
_entity.pdbx_description
1 polymer ?
#
loop_
_entity_poly.entity_id
_entity_poly.type
_entity_poly.pdbx_seq_one_letter_code
_entity_poly.pdbx_strand_id
1 'polypeptide(L)'
;MNSAIAQQLYESSLAMLAMAGPILVVAALIGFFMALFQAATQIQDQTLPQILKMVVIAAMVVLGGAMLAGPMVRYTENLFINFPRMIG
;
A
#
# COMPACT_ATOMS: atom_id res chain seq x y z
N MET A 1 -2.78 2.48 29.70
CA MET A 1 -3.67 3.12 28.71
C MET A 1 -2.90 3.69 27.51
N ASN A 2 -1.90 4.55 27.70
CA ASN A 2 -1.08 5.07 26.57
C ASN A 2 -0.28 4.00 25.81
N SER A 3 0.21 2.96 26.47
CA SER A 3 0.95 1.87 25.82
C SER A 3 0.08 0.95 24.96
N ALA A 4 -1.18 0.72 25.36
CA ALA A 4 -2.13 -0.11 24.60
C ALA A 4 -2.57 0.58 23.30
N ILE A 5 -2.83 1.89 23.36
CA ILE A 5 -3.13 2.70 22.17
C ILE A 5 -1.90 2.74 21.25
N ALA A 6 -0.70 2.91 21.80
CA ALA A 6 0.54 2.87 21.02
C ALA A 6 0.75 1.52 20.32
N GLN A 7 0.45 0.40 20.98
CA GLN A 7 0.52 -0.93 20.37
C GLN A 7 -0.50 -1.11 19.25
N GLN A 8 -1.73 -0.63 19.41
CA GLN A 8 -2.76 -0.68 18.36
C GLN A 8 -2.41 0.20 17.15
N LEU A 9 -1.83 1.37 17.38
CA LEU A 9 -1.29 2.21 16.31
C LEU A 9 -0.16 1.51 15.56
N TYR A 10 0.71 0.82 16.29
CA TYR A 10 1.81 0.08 15.68
C TYR A 10 1.32 -1.07 14.81
N GLU A 11 0.40 -1.90 15.32
CA GLU A 11 -0.14 -3.03 14.56
C GLU A 11 -0.94 -2.59 13.32
N SER A 12 -1.77 -1.55 13.44
CA SER A 12 -2.50 -1.01 12.29
C SER A 12 -1.55 -0.45 11.23
N SER A 13 -0.50 0.27 11.64
CA SER A 13 0.53 0.80 10.74
C SER A 13 1.29 -0.32 10.01
N LEU A 14 1.63 -1.40 10.71
CA LEU A 14 2.27 -2.56 10.09
C LEU A 14 1.35 -3.26 9.10
N ALA A 15 0.07 -3.42 9.44
CA ALA A 15 -0.90 -4.01 8.52
C ALA A 15 -1.11 -3.12 7.28
N MET A 16 -1.08 -1.78 7.45
CA MET A 16 -1.15 -0.82 6.33
C MET A 16 0.09 -0.93 5.45
N LEU A 17 1.28 -1.02 6.05
CA LEU A 17 2.53 -1.19 5.33
C LEU A 17 2.59 -2.53 4.61
N ALA A 18 2.07 -3.60 5.20
CA ALA A 18 1.99 -4.91 4.54
C ALA A 18 1.07 -4.90 3.32
N MET A 19 -0.04 -4.15 3.37
CA MET A 19 -0.94 -3.95 2.24
C MET A 19 -0.33 -3.03 1.17
N ALA A 20 0.16 -1.85 1.56
CA ALA A 20 0.63 -0.83 0.64
C ALA A 20 2.05 -1.12 0.10
N GLY A 21 2.88 -1.84 0.86
CA GLY A 21 4.29 -2.09 0.56
C GLY A 21 4.54 -2.63 -0.85
N PRO A 22 3.88 -3.73 -1.26
CA PRO A 22 4.05 -4.28 -2.61
C PRO A 22 3.69 -3.28 -3.71
N ILE A 23 2.59 -2.53 -3.54
CA ILE A 23 2.15 -1.51 -4.50
C ILE A 23 3.17 -0.37 -4.58
N LEU A 24 3.67 0.08 -3.42
CA LEU A 24 4.64 1.17 -3.33
C LEU A 24 5.98 0.79 -3.97
N VAL A 25 6.47 -0.42 -3.75
CA VAL A 25 7.72 -0.91 -4.38
C VAL A 25 7.57 -0.91 -5.90
N VAL A 26 6.48 -1.46 -6.42
CA VAL A 26 6.22 -1.47 -7.87
C VAL A 26 6.08 -0.05 -8.42
N ALA A 27 5.32 0.81 -7.76
CA ALA A 27 5.15 2.21 -8.16
C ALA A 27 6.48 2.99 -8.14
N ALA A 28 7.35 2.73 -7.17
CA ALA A 28 8.67 3.35 -7.07
C ALA A 28 9.61 2.88 -8.20
N LEU A 29 9.65 1.58 -8.48
CA LEU A 29 10.45 1.03 -9.58
C LEU A 29 10.02 1.61 -10.93
N ILE A 30 8.72 1.62 -11.22
CA ILE A 30 8.19 2.17 -12.47
C ILE A 30 8.47 3.66 -12.57
N GLY A 31 8.27 4.41 -11.48
CA GLY A 31 8.58 5.84 -11.44
C GLY A 31 10.07 6.10 -11.73
N PHE A 32 10.95 5.29 -11.15
CA PHE A 32 12.39 5.36 -11.38
C PHE A 32 12.75 5.08 -12.85
N PHE A 33 12.27 3.98 -13.42
CA PHE A 33 12.53 3.64 -14.82
C PHE A 33 11.96 4.67 -15.78
N MET A 34 10.76 5.19 -15.50
CA MET A 34 10.14 6.24 -16.32
C MET A 34 10.87 7.57 -16.22
N ALA A 35 11.42 7.93 -15.06
CA ALA A 35 12.24 9.13 -14.93
C ALA A 35 13.53 9.01 -15.75
N LEU A 36 14.17 7.84 -15.75
CA LEU A 36 15.34 7.58 -16.59
C LEU A 36 14.99 7.65 -18.09
N PHE A 37 13.85 7.07 -18.49
CA PHE A 37 13.40 7.09 -19.88
C PHE A 37 13.09 8.50 -20.38
N GLN A 38 12.40 9.30 -19.56
CA GLN A 38 12.13 10.71 -19.84
C GLN A 38 13.44 11.51 -20.00
N ALA A 39 14.39 11.31 -19.10
CA ALA A 39 15.69 11.99 -19.15
C ALA A 39 16.51 11.60 -20.39
N ALA A 40 16.54 10.30 -20.74
CA ALA A 40 17.31 9.79 -21.88
C ALA A 40 16.76 10.22 -23.24
N THR A 41 15.43 10.36 -23.36
CA THR A 41 14.75 10.71 -24.62
C THR A 41 14.39 12.19 -24.74
N GLN A 42 14.66 12.99 -23.70
CA GLN A 42 14.27 14.40 -23.59
C GLN A 42 12.75 14.63 -23.71
N ILE A 43 11.93 13.60 -23.47
CA ILE A 43 10.47 13.72 -23.44
C ILE A 43 10.08 14.42 -22.14
N GLN A 44 9.56 15.64 -22.24
CA GLN A 44 9.05 16.43 -21.10
C GLN A 44 7.53 16.29 -20.88
N ASP A 45 6.91 15.34 -21.58
CA ASP A 45 5.48 15.08 -21.42
C ASP A 45 5.22 14.26 -20.15
N GLN A 46 4.67 14.91 -19.13
CA GLN A 46 4.33 14.28 -17.84
C GLN A 46 3.12 13.35 -17.92
N THR A 47 2.33 13.40 -19.01
CA THR A 47 1.08 12.62 -19.11
C THR A 47 1.34 11.14 -19.38
N LEU A 48 2.28 10.81 -20.26
CA LEU A 48 2.62 9.42 -20.61
C LEU A 48 3.14 8.61 -19.40
N PRO A 49 4.11 9.10 -18.60
CA PRO A 49 4.55 8.44 -17.38
C PRO A 49 3.44 8.25 -16.35
N GLN A 50 2.55 9.24 -16.22
CA GLN A 50 1.42 9.21 -15.30
C GLN A 50 0.42 8.11 -15.70
N ILE A 51 0.06 8.03 -16.98
CA ILE A 51 -0.85 7.01 -17.51
C ILE A 51 -0.25 5.62 -17.30
N LEU A 52 1.03 5.42 -17.65
CA LEU A 52 1.68 4.12 -17.49
C LEU A 52 1.67 3.66 -16.02
N LYS A 53 2.03 4.56 -15.09
CA LYS A 53 2.00 4.28 -13.66
C LYS A 53 0.59 3.93 -13.17
N MET A 54 -0.43 4.66 -13.62
CA MET A 54 -1.84 4.38 -13.26
C MET A 54 -2.29 3.00 -13.74
N VAL A 55 -1.99 2.63 -14.99
CA VAL A 55 -2.36 1.32 -15.55
C VAL A 55 -1.73 0.18 -14.76
N VAL A 56 -0.45 0.31 -14.38
CA VAL A 56 0.21 -0.75 -13.62
C VAL A 56 -0.33 -0.85 -12.20
N ILE A 57 -0.59 0.27 -11.52
CA ILE A 57 -1.22 0.24 -10.18
C ILE A 57 -2.63 -0.36 -10.27
N ALA A 58 -3.42 0.00 -11.28
CA ALA A 58 -4.75 -0.57 -11.48
C ALA A 58 -4.67 -2.09 -11.71
N ALA A 59 -3.75 -2.57 -12.55
CA ALA A 59 -3.52 -3.99 -12.77
C ALA A 59 -3.11 -4.72 -11.49
N MET A 60 -2.22 -4.12 -10.68
CA MET A 60 -1.82 -4.66 -9.38
C MET A 60 -3.00 -4.79 -8.41
N VAL A 61 -3.90 -3.82 -8.37
CA VAL A 61 -5.10 -3.88 -7.51
C VAL A 61 -6.08 -4.93 -8.00
N VAL A 62 -6.29 -5.03 -9.31
CA VAL A 62 -7.22 -6.02 -9.88
C VAL A 62 -6.70 -7.45 -9.70
N LEU A 63 -5.42 -7.69 -9.96
CA LEU A 63 -4.80 -9.01 -9.86
C LEU A 63 -4.47 -9.40 -8.41
N GLY A 64 -4.05 -8.42 -7.61
CA GLY A 64 -3.62 -8.61 -6.23
C GLY A 64 -4.69 -8.35 -5.18
N GLY A 65 -5.93 -7.99 -5.56
CA GLY A 65 -6.94 -7.44 -4.66
C GLY A 65 -7.14 -8.21 -3.35
N ALA A 66 -7.35 -9.53 -3.42
CA ALA A 66 -7.52 -10.37 -2.23
C ALA A 66 -6.22 -10.50 -1.40
N MET A 67 -5.07 -10.64 -2.06
CA MET A 67 -3.77 -10.78 -1.38
C MET A 67 -3.35 -9.47 -0.69
N LEU A 68 -3.61 -8.34 -1.32
CA LEU A 68 -3.29 -7.00 -0.80
C LEU A 68 -4.22 -6.62 0.35
N ALA A 69 -5.51 -6.96 0.27
CA ALA A 69 -6.47 -6.69 1.34
C ALA A 69 -6.32 -7.61 2.57
N GLY A 70 -5.76 -8.81 2.39
CA GLY A 70 -5.65 -9.84 3.44
C GLY A 70 -5.06 -9.36 4.78
N PRO A 71 -3.93 -8.62 4.83
CA PRO A 71 -3.38 -8.08 6.06
C PRO A 71 -4.34 -7.15 6.81
N MET A 72 -5.06 -6.29 6.08
CA MET A 72 -6.05 -5.38 6.66
C MET A 72 -7.26 -6.15 7.21
N VAL A 73 -7.79 -7.10 6.43
CA VAL A 73 -8.93 -7.92 6.86
C VAL A 73 -8.60 -8.68 8.15
N ARG A 74 -7.43 -9.32 8.21
CA ARG A 74 -7.00 -10.07 9.40
C ARG A 74 -6.78 -9.18 10.61
N TYR A 75 -6.23 -7.97 10.41
CA TYR A 75 -6.12 -6.98 11.48
C TYR A 75 -7.50 -6.57 12.01
N THR A 76 -8.45 -6.28 11.12
CA THR A 76 -9.82 -5.91 11.49
C THR A 76 -10.53 -7.03 12.24
N GLU A 77 -10.42 -8.28 11.78
CA GLU A 77 -10.98 -9.45 12.48
C GLU A 77 -10.41 -9.59 13.89
N ASN A 78 -9.08 -9.49 14.04
CA ASN A 78 -8.42 -9.55 15.34
C ASN A 78 -8.87 -8.40 16.26
N LEU A 79 -9.07 -7.21 15.71
CA LEU A 79 -9.56 -6.06 16.48
C LEU A 79 -10.97 -6.33 17.02
N PHE A 80 -11.90 -6.81 16.20
CA PHE A 80 -13.27 -7.11 16.62
C PHE A 80 -13.34 -8.25 17.64
N ILE A 81 -12.51 -9.30 17.48
CA ILE A 81 -12.46 -10.42 18.43
C ILE A 81 -11.94 -9.97 19.81
N ASN A 82 -10.95 -9.06 19.82
CA ASN A 82 -10.36 -8.58 21.07
C ASN A 82 -11.10 -7.37 21.66
N PHE A 83 -12.02 -6.75 20.91
CA PHE A 83 -12.78 -5.59 21.36
C PHE A 83 -13.51 -5.82 22.69
N PRO A 84 -14.25 -6.93 22.93
CA PRO A 84 -14.91 -7.17 24.21
C PRO A 84 -13.96 -7.24 25.42
N ARG A 85 -12.70 -7.66 25.20
CA ARG A 85 -11.66 -7.71 26.25
C ARG A 85 -11.01 -6.35 26.53
N MET A 86 -11.27 -5.34 25.68
CA MET A 86 -10.75 -3.99 25.87
C MET A 86 -11.71 -3.09 26.65
N ILE A 87 -12.99 -3.45 26.69
CA ILE A 87 -14.06 -2.72 27.37
C ILE A 87 -14.38 -3.26 28.78
N GLY A 88 -13.94 -4.48 29.09
CA GLY A 88 -14.02 -5.10 30.42
C GLY A 88 -12.66 -5.09 31.12
#